data_AF-N1RRQ2-F1
#
_entry.id   AF-N1RRQ2-F1
#
_cell.length_a   1.000
_cell.length_b   1.000
_cell.length_c   1.000
_cell.angle_alpha   90.00
_cell.angle_beta   90.00
_cell.angle_gamma   90.00
#
_symmetry.space_group_name_H-M   'P 1'
#
loop_
_entity.id
_entity.type
_entity.pdbx_description
1 polymer ?
#
loop_
_entity_poly.entity_id
_entity_poly.type
_entity_poly.pdbx_seq_one_letter_code
_entity_poly.pdbx_strand_id
1 'polypeptide(L)'
;MTASMEDSRTEPWLPWAGLLLEAGTQRLLLSSVYVLIFVYHTRRSLPVYRASWHQERIFTLTLHILSGVIELARYYLRAIEGTVLPDIMDTILCLIHSLTTLRLARPLLRGNETTRAAYQAPAIIRPILAVMAIVRKDSSLHGAVVKLLHAFLYTRLLIFASKRIRLTKVQSQSTIYAQSVFLGAVLAIESSALPGAVAVYIGAITRGSQIFLTALSTFSRILFMDWTD
;
A
#
# COMPACT_ATOMS: atom_id res chain seq x y z
N MET A 1 31.21 55.30 -19.98
CA MET A 1 31.05 55.42 -18.51
C MET A 1 29.69 54.80 -18.18
N THR A 2 29.67 53.88 -17.21
CA THR A 2 28.52 53.16 -16.59
C THR A 2 27.69 52.25 -17.52
N ALA A 3 28.08 50.98 -17.68
CA ALA A 3 27.76 49.82 -16.82
C ALA A 3 26.34 49.27 -17.05
N SER A 4 26.22 48.37 -18.04
CA SER A 4 25.11 47.43 -18.19
C SER A 4 25.29 46.33 -17.15
N MET A 5 24.40 46.27 -16.15
CA MET A 5 24.29 45.13 -15.23
C MET A 5 23.79 43.92 -16.01
N GLU A 6 24.72 43.06 -16.39
CA GLU A 6 24.45 41.70 -16.83
C GLU A 6 23.87 40.92 -15.63
N ASP A 7 22.59 40.52 -15.74
CA ASP A 7 21.91 39.68 -14.76
C ASP A 7 22.49 38.26 -14.82
N SER A 8 23.56 38.04 -14.06
CA SER A 8 24.27 36.78 -13.92
C SER A 8 23.67 35.86 -12.85
N ARG A 9 22.34 35.73 -12.81
CA ARG A 9 21.65 34.72 -12.00
C ARG A 9 21.24 33.50 -12.82
N THR A 10 22.21 32.89 -13.49
CA THR A 10 22.17 31.45 -13.79
C THR A 10 22.89 30.72 -12.67
N GLU A 11 22.15 30.41 -11.62
CA GLU A 11 22.60 29.56 -10.54
C GLU A 11 22.59 28.08 -11.00
N PRO A 12 23.74 27.38 -11.06
CA PRO A 12 23.80 25.97 -11.45
C PRO A 12 23.79 25.11 -10.18
N TRP A 13 22.70 25.14 -9.41
CA TRP A 13 22.57 24.24 -8.26
C TRP A 13 21.79 23.00 -8.64
N LEU A 14 22.54 21.89 -8.66
CA LEU A 14 22.13 20.50 -8.52
C LEU A 14 21.87 19.71 -9.82
N PRO A 15 22.86 18.93 -10.30
CA PRO A 15 22.72 18.01 -11.43
C PRO A 15 21.98 16.71 -11.06
N TRP A 16 21.05 16.73 -10.09
CA TRP A 16 20.24 15.53 -9.79
C TRP A 16 19.13 15.29 -10.82
N ALA A 17 18.80 16.28 -11.66
CA ALA A 17 17.91 16.08 -12.81
C ALA A 17 18.49 15.11 -13.86
N GLY A 18 19.81 14.88 -13.82
CA GLY A 18 20.51 13.87 -14.63
C GLY A 18 20.54 12.47 -14.00
N LEU A 19 20.03 12.28 -12.78
CA LEU A 19 19.85 10.95 -12.19
C LEU A 19 18.47 10.38 -12.55
N LEU A 20 18.07 10.55 -13.81
CA LEU A 20 17.05 9.71 -14.43
C LEU A 20 17.65 8.31 -14.51
N LEU A 21 17.55 7.55 -13.42
CA LEU A 21 17.62 6.11 -13.52
C LEU A 21 16.70 5.73 -14.68
N GLU A 22 17.26 5.09 -15.71
CA GLU A 22 16.45 4.52 -16.77
C GLU A 22 15.27 3.81 -16.13
N ALA A 23 14.07 3.97 -16.69
CA ALA A 23 12.86 3.42 -16.09
C ALA A 23 13.01 1.91 -15.79
N GLY A 24 13.90 1.19 -16.51
CA GLY A 24 14.33 -0.17 -16.20
C GLY A 24 15.09 -0.31 -14.87
N THR A 25 16.10 0.51 -14.61
CA THR A 25 16.89 0.50 -13.36
C THR A 25 16.03 0.83 -12.14
N GLN A 26 15.12 1.81 -12.26
CA GLN A 26 14.17 2.12 -11.18
C GLN A 26 13.24 0.92 -10.89
N ARG A 27 12.78 0.22 -11.94
CA ARG A 27 11.96 -0.99 -11.81
C ARG A 27 12.73 -2.16 -11.19
N LEU A 28 14.00 -2.35 -11.55
CA LEU A 28 14.89 -3.39 -10.98
C LEU A 28 15.24 -3.14 -9.51
N LEU A 29 15.46 -1.89 -9.13
CA LEU A 29 15.69 -1.53 -7.73
C LEU A 29 14.41 -1.72 -6.91
N LEU A 30 13.26 -1.29 -7.42
CA LEU A 30 11.97 -1.50 -6.75
C LEU A 30 11.68 -2.99 -6.57
N SER A 31 11.91 -3.82 -7.59
CA SER A 31 11.66 -5.26 -7.53
C SER A 31 12.65 -5.99 -6.61
N SER A 32 13.95 -5.65 -6.65
CA SER A 32 14.96 -6.24 -5.76
C SER A 32 14.72 -5.87 -4.29
N VAL A 33 14.34 -4.62 -4.00
CA VAL A 33 13.95 -4.19 -2.65
C VAL A 33 12.69 -4.92 -2.20
N TYR A 34 11.70 -5.09 -3.08
CA TYR A 34 10.50 -5.88 -2.79
C TYR A 34 10.84 -7.31 -2.39
N VAL A 35 11.68 -7.98 -3.17
CA VAL A 35 12.11 -9.37 -2.92
C VAL A 35 12.89 -9.47 -1.61
N LEU A 36 13.86 -8.59 -1.37
CA LEU A 36 14.64 -8.57 -0.13
C LEU A 36 13.78 -8.38 1.11
N ILE A 37 12.88 -7.41 1.07
CA ILE A 37 11.97 -7.11 2.18
C ILE A 37 10.97 -8.24 2.40
N PHE A 38 10.39 -8.76 1.31
CA PHE A 38 9.43 -9.84 1.37
C PHE A 38 10.07 -11.10 1.95
N VAL A 39 11.24 -11.53 1.45
CA VAL A 39 11.95 -12.72 1.94
C VAL A 39 12.40 -12.54 3.40
N TYR A 40 12.99 -11.39 3.74
CA TYR A 40 13.45 -11.13 5.11
C TYR A 40 12.30 -11.08 6.12
N HIS A 41 11.18 -10.44 5.75
CA HIS A 41 10.06 -10.25 6.68
C HIS A 41 9.16 -11.48 6.80
N THR A 42 8.92 -12.19 5.69
CA THR A 42 8.14 -13.43 5.68
C THR A 42 8.83 -14.48 6.56
N ARG A 43 10.16 -14.67 6.44
CA ARG A 43 10.91 -15.62 7.28
C ARG A 43 10.84 -15.32 8.78
N ARG A 44 10.87 -14.04 9.16
CA ARG A 44 10.87 -13.63 10.58
C ARG A 44 9.49 -13.58 11.22
N SER A 45 8.42 -13.48 10.42
CA SER A 45 7.05 -13.30 10.93
C SER A 45 6.25 -14.60 11.02
N LEU A 46 6.61 -15.63 10.24
CA LEU A 46 5.97 -16.94 10.27
C LEU A 46 6.00 -17.64 11.65
N PRO A 47 7.08 -17.58 12.47
CA PRO A 47 7.11 -18.29 13.75
C PRO A 47 6.11 -17.77 14.80
N VAL A 48 5.63 -16.52 14.65
CA VAL A 48 4.74 -15.86 15.64
C VAL A 48 3.28 -16.31 15.53
N TYR A 49 2.89 -16.96 14.42
CA TYR A 49 1.50 -17.36 14.16
C TYR A 49 1.17 -18.83 14.54
N ARG A 50 2.09 -19.54 15.18
CA ARG A 50 2.13 -21.02 15.23
C ARG A 50 1.23 -21.73 16.24
N ALA A 51 0.29 -21.07 16.92
CA ALA A 51 -0.55 -21.73 17.93
C ALA A 51 -2.05 -21.77 17.54
N SER A 52 -2.54 -22.99 17.34
CA SER A 52 -3.93 -23.49 17.27
C SER A 52 -4.96 -22.94 16.25
N TRP A 53 -4.69 -21.88 15.48
CA TRP A 53 -5.61 -21.33 14.44
C TRP A 53 -4.94 -21.17 13.05
N HIS A 54 -3.98 -22.04 12.75
CA HIS A 54 -2.91 -21.73 11.79
C HIS A 54 -3.29 -21.87 10.30
N GLN A 55 -4.07 -22.88 9.91
CA GLN A 55 -4.28 -23.20 8.48
C GLN A 55 -5.08 -22.12 7.74
N GLU A 56 -6.23 -21.68 8.27
CA GLU A 56 -7.04 -20.64 7.63
C GLU A 56 -6.33 -19.30 7.54
N ARG A 57 -5.56 -18.93 8.59
CA ARG A 57 -4.78 -17.68 8.60
C ARG A 57 -3.60 -17.74 7.64
N ILE A 58 -2.88 -18.87 7.57
CA ILE A 58 -1.85 -19.06 6.54
C ILE A 58 -2.49 -18.97 5.17
N PHE A 59 -3.58 -19.68 4.93
CA PHE A 59 -4.24 -19.68 3.63
C PHE A 59 -4.69 -18.26 3.24
N THR A 60 -5.32 -17.53 4.15
CA THR A 60 -5.71 -16.12 3.95
C THR A 60 -4.51 -15.23 3.67
N LEU A 61 -3.40 -15.41 4.41
CA LEU A 61 -2.16 -14.66 4.19
C LEU A 61 -1.52 -15.01 2.84
N THR A 62 -1.52 -16.27 2.44
CA THR A 62 -1.01 -16.73 1.15
C THR A 62 -1.84 -16.14 0.02
N LEU A 63 -3.18 -16.17 0.11
CA LEU A 63 -4.05 -15.52 -0.87
C LEU A 63 -3.82 -14.01 -0.93
N HIS A 64 -3.66 -13.34 0.21
CA HIS A 64 -3.36 -11.91 0.27
C HIS A 64 -2.05 -11.58 -0.47
N ILE A 65 -0.99 -12.33 -0.18
CA ILE A 65 0.32 -12.14 -0.81
C ILE A 65 0.24 -12.44 -2.31
N LEU A 66 -0.30 -13.60 -2.68
CA LEU A 66 -0.34 -14.04 -4.08
C LEU A 66 -1.19 -13.09 -4.92
N SER A 67 -2.37 -12.68 -4.44
CA SER A 67 -3.22 -11.74 -5.18
C SER A 67 -2.52 -10.41 -5.44
N GLY A 68 -1.85 -9.83 -4.44
CA GLY A 68 -1.11 -8.57 -4.61
C GLY A 68 0.12 -8.70 -5.52
N VAL A 69 0.87 -9.80 -5.40
CA VAL A 69 2.04 -10.07 -6.25
C VAL A 69 1.63 -10.30 -7.70
N ILE A 70 0.58 -11.10 -7.93
CA ILE A 70 0.06 -11.37 -9.27
C ILE A 70 -0.52 -10.09 -9.89
N GLU A 71 -1.27 -9.28 -9.14
CA GLU A 71 -1.81 -7.98 -9.60
C GLU A 71 -0.67 -7.06 -10.05
N LEU A 72 0.37 -6.89 -9.22
CA LEU A 72 1.56 -6.11 -9.56
C LEU A 72 2.28 -6.65 -10.80
N ALA A 73 2.53 -7.96 -10.84
CA ALA A 73 3.24 -8.60 -11.95
C ALA A 73 2.49 -8.42 -13.27
N ARG A 74 1.18 -8.69 -13.28
CA ARG A 74 0.33 -8.52 -14.47
C ARG A 74 0.31 -7.08 -14.97
N TYR A 75 0.21 -6.12 -14.06
CA TYR A 75 0.25 -4.70 -14.44
C TYR A 75 1.60 -4.32 -15.03
N TYR A 76 2.69 -4.58 -14.31
CA TYR A 76 4.02 -4.14 -14.73
C TYR A 76 4.55 -4.87 -15.96
N LEU A 77 4.19 -6.13 -16.18
CA LEU A 77 4.53 -6.86 -17.41
C LEU A 77 3.83 -6.24 -18.62
N ARG A 78 2.52 -5.96 -18.54
CA ARG A 78 1.79 -5.29 -19.64
C ARG A 78 2.23 -3.84 -19.83
N ALA A 79 2.66 -3.16 -18.76
CA ALA A 79 3.17 -1.79 -18.84
C ALA A 79 4.50 -1.69 -19.60
N ILE A 80 5.18 -2.80 -19.88
CA ILE A 80 6.35 -2.83 -20.77
C ILE A 80 5.91 -2.59 -22.22
N GLU A 81 4.75 -3.12 -22.60
CA GLU A 81 4.21 -3.05 -23.96
C GLU A 81 3.43 -1.75 -24.23
N GLY A 82 3.06 -1.02 -23.17
CA GLY A 82 2.46 0.31 -23.27
C GLY A 82 1.39 0.59 -22.22
N THR A 83 0.36 1.32 -22.63
CA THR A 83 -0.75 1.72 -21.74
C THR A 83 -1.59 0.52 -21.32
N VAL A 84 -1.70 0.28 -20.01
CA VAL A 84 -2.42 -0.89 -19.47
C VAL A 84 -3.86 -0.52 -19.16
N LEU A 85 -4.80 -1.11 -19.89
CA LEU A 85 -6.23 -1.00 -19.59
C LEU A 85 -6.62 -1.95 -18.45
N PRO A 86 -7.61 -1.56 -17.62
CA PRO A 86 -8.10 -2.39 -16.53
C PRO A 86 -8.76 -3.67 -17.06
N ASP A 87 -8.36 -4.81 -16.50
CA ASP A 87 -8.88 -6.13 -16.83
C ASP A 87 -9.70 -6.74 -15.68
N ILE A 88 -10.65 -7.62 -16.02
CA ILE A 88 -11.53 -8.29 -15.04
C ILE A 88 -10.69 -9.07 -14.02
N MET A 89 -9.62 -9.74 -14.47
CA MET A 89 -8.75 -10.49 -13.57
C MET A 89 -8.08 -9.58 -12.53
N ASP A 90 -7.68 -8.37 -12.91
CA ASP A 90 -7.03 -7.44 -11.99
C ASP A 90 -8.01 -6.96 -10.91
N THR A 91 -9.28 -6.79 -11.27
CA THR A 91 -10.34 -6.45 -10.30
C THR A 91 -10.65 -7.61 -9.37
N ILE A 92 -10.67 -8.86 -9.87
CA ILE A 92 -10.81 -10.05 -9.03
C ILE A 92 -9.64 -10.14 -8.04
N LEU A 93 -8.39 -9.95 -8.52
CA LEU A 93 -7.21 -9.96 -7.66
C LEU A 93 -7.26 -8.84 -6.61
N CYS A 94 -7.69 -7.64 -7.00
CA CYS A 94 -7.88 -6.51 -6.09
C CYS A 94 -8.93 -6.83 -5.01
N LEU A 95 -10.04 -7.47 -5.38
CA LEU A 95 -11.10 -7.92 -4.46
C LEU A 95 -10.59 -8.98 -3.48
N ILE A 96 -9.90 -10.02 -3.97
CA ILE A 96 -9.29 -11.06 -3.13
C ILE A 96 -8.30 -10.44 -2.15
N HIS A 97 -7.41 -9.57 -2.63
CA HIS A 97 -6.42 -8.89 -1.80
C HIS A 97 -7.10 -8.04 -0.72
N SER A 98 -8.16 -7.33 -1.08
CA SER A 98 -8.91 -6.45 -0.19
C SER A 98 -9.68 -7.23 0.88
N LEU A 99 -10.39 -8.29 0.49
CA LEU A 99 -11.13 -9.16 1.42
C LEU A 99 -10.19 -9.85 2.41
N THR A 100 -9.08 -10.39 1.90
CA THR A 100 -8.06 -11.02 2.75
C THR A 100 -7.38 -9.99 3.67
N THR A 101 -7.17 -8.75 3.23
CA THR A 101 -6.70 -7.64 4.09
C THR A 101 -7.67 -7.39 5.23
N LEU A 102 -8.97 -7.28 4.96
CA LEU A 102 -9.99 -7.05 6.00
C LEU A 102 -10.04 -8.20 7.01
N ARG A 103 -9.98 -9.45 6.52
CA ARG A 103 -9.92 -10.65 7.38
C ARG A 103 -8.67 -10.66 8.27
N LEU A 104 -7.51 -10.30 7.73
CA LEU A 104 -6.25 -10.23 8.48
C LEU A 104 -6.21 -9.05 9.46
N ALA A 105 -6.87 -7.93 9.12
CA ALA A 105 -6.93 -6.72 9.94
C ALA A 105 -7.89 -6.84 11.13
N ARG A 106 -8.91 -7.71 11.07
CA ARG A 106 -9.89 -7.90 12.15
C ARG A 106 -9.26 -8.32 13.49
N PRO A 107 -8.39 -9.35 13.56
CA PRO A 107 -7.74 -9.77 14.81
C PRO A 107 -6.40 -9.03 15.08
N LEU A 108 -6.13 -7.91 14.40
CA LEU A 108 -4.78 -7.33 14.39
C LEU A 108 -4.47 -6.62 15.72
N LEU A 109 -3.70 -7.29 16.58
CA LEU A 109 -3.21 -6.79 17.87
C LEU A 109 -1.91 -5.99 17.76
N ARG A 110 -1.31 -5.91 16.57
CA ARG A 110 0.00 -5.30 16.34
C ARG A 110 -0.14 -3.84 15.90
N GLY A 111 0.40 -2.92 16.69
CA GLY A 111 0.29 -1.47 16.47
C GLY A 111 -0.57 -0.81 17.54
N ASN A 112 -1.12 0.37 17.25
CA ASN A 112 -2.17 1.02 18.05
C ASN A 112 -3.51 1.00 17.28
N GLU A 113 -4.57 1.60 17.84
CA GLU A 113 -5.91 1.59 17.24
C GLU A 113 -5.96 2.09 15.79
N THR A 114 -5.08 3.05 15.44
CA THR A 114 -5.01 3.63 14.09
C THR A 114 -4.48 2.64 13.05
N THR A 115 -3.74 1.61 13.47
CA THR A 115 -3.12 0.64 12.56
C THR A 115 -4.16 -0.21 11.85
N ARG A 116 -5.22 -0.62 12.57
CA ARG A 116 -6.33 -1.38 11.98
C ARG A 116 -7.08 -0.55 10.95
N ALA A 117 -7.42 0.70 11.29
CA ALA A 117 -8.08 1.61 10.37
C ALA A 117 -7.23 1.88 9.11
N ALA A 118 -5.91 2.01 9.27
CA ALA A 118 -4.98 2.19 8.16
C ALA A 118 -4.92 1.00 7.19
N TYR A 119 -5.18 -0.23 7.65
CA TYR A 119 -5.34 -1.40 6.77
C TYR A 119 -6.73 -1.46 6.14
N GLN A 120 -7.76 -1.13 6.90
CA GLN A 120 -9.16 -1.27 6.49
C GLN A 120 -9.57 -0.23 5.46
N ALA A 121 -9.17 1.04 5.62
CA ALA A 121 -9.51 2.12 4.70
C ALA A 121 -9.12 1.82 3.24
N PRO A 122 -7.86 1.51 2.90
CA PRO A 122 -7.48 1.18 1.53
C PRO A 122 -8.08 -0.14 1.06
N ALA A 123 -8.32 -1.11 1.95
CA ALA A 123 -8.99 -2.36 1.58
C ALA A 123 -10.46 -2.17 1.16
N ILE A 124 -11.15 -1.11 1.61
CA ILE A 124 -12.49 -0.79 1.11
C ILE A 124 -12.41 0.11 -0.13
N ILE A 125 -11.51 1.09 -0.13
CA ILE A 125 -11.42 2.07 -1.23
C ILE A 125 -10.91 1.40 -2.53
N ARG A 126 -9.91 0.52 -2.46
CA ARG A 126 -9.28 -0.08 -3.65
C ARG A 126 -10.28 -0.84 -4.55
N PRO A 127 -11.15 -1.71 -4.02
CA PRO A 127 -12.19 -2.36 -4.83
C PRO A 127 -13.12 -1.40 -5.56
N ILE A 128 -13.54 -0.31 -4.88
CA ILE A 128 -14.42 0.70 -5.48
C ILE A 128 -13.73 1.36 -6.67
N LEU A 129 -12.46 1.77 -6.48
CA LEU A 129 -11.66 2.37 -7.54
C LEU A 129 -11.36 1.38 -8.69
N ALA A 130 -11.12 0.10 -8.38
CA ALA A 130 -10.88 -0.94 -9.38
C ALA A 130 -12.11 -1.16 -10.28
N VAL A 131 -13.30 -1.26 -9.67
CA VAL A 131 -14.57 -1.35 -10.40
C VAL A 131 -14.79 -0.11 -11.25
N MET A 132 -14.57 1.09 -10.69
CA MET A 132 -14.66 2.33 -11.45
C MET A 132 -13.71 2.37 -12.65
N ALA A 133 -12.48 1.88 -12.49
CA ALA A 133 -11.51 1.80 -13.58
C ALA A 133 -12.02 0.89 -14.72
N ILE A 134 -12.56 -0.30 -14.39
CA ILE A 134 -13.16 -1.19 -15.40
C ILE A 134 -14.34 -0.53 -16.12
N VAL A 135 -15.26 0.08 -15.37
CA VAL A 135 -16.48 0.68 -15.94
C VAL A 135 -16.13 1.85 -16.86
N ARG A 136 -15.15 2.66 -16.48
CA ARG A 136 -14.72 3.85 -17.25
C ARG A 136 -13.64 3.56 -18.29
N LYS A 137 -13.11 2.34 -18.33
CA LYS A 137 -11.92 1.96 -19.12
C LYS A 137 -10.74 2.92 -18.89
N ASP A 138 -10.56 3.34 -17.65
CA ASP A 138 -9.58 4.35 -17.27
C ASP A 138 -8.25 3.70 -16.88
N SER A 139 -7.25 3.83 -17.77
CA SER A 139 -5.89 3.31 -17.53
C SER A 139 -5.16 4.05 -16.41
N SER A 140 -5.39 5.36 -16.26
CA SER A 140 -4.77 6.17 -15.20
C SER A 140 -5.26 5.71 -13.83
N LEU A 141 -6.58 5.57 -13.69
CA LEU A 141 -7.20 5.08 -12.47
C LEU A 141 -6.78 3.63 -12.15
N HIS A 142 -6.68 2.77 -13.17
CA HIS A 142 -6.14 1.41 -13.00
C HIS A 142 -4.71 1.43 -12.44
N GLY A 143 -3.83 2.23 -13.04
CA GLY A 143 -2.45 2.40 -12.57
C GLY A 143 -2.37 2.94 -11.14
N ALA A 144 -3.24 3.88 -10.79
CA ALA A 144 -3.34 4.40 -9.43
C ALA A 144 -3.72 3.30 -8.42
N VAL A 145 -4.73 2.48 -8.72
CA VAL A 145 -5.18 1.36 -7.87
C VAL A 145 -4.07 0.34 -7.61
N VAL A 146 -3.27 0.03 -8.64
CA VAL A 146 -2.14 -0.89 -8.53
C VAL A 146 -1.02 -0.26 -7.68
N LYS A 147 -0.69 1.02 -7.90
CA LYS A 147 0.34 1.72 -7.13
C LYS A 147 0.04 1.78 -5.64
N LEU A 148 -1.23 1.74 -5.22
CA LEU A 148 -1.60 1.66 -3.81
C LEU A 148 -1.05 0.40 -3.10
N LEU A 149 -0.71 -0.68 -3.84
CA LEU A 149 -0.04 -1.86 -3.27
C LEU A 149 1.37 -1.57 -2.75
N HIS A 150 2.03 -0.51 -3.26
CA HIS A 150 3.35 -0.08 -2.78
C HIS A 150 3.33 0.40 -1.33
N ALA A 151 2.15 0.59 -0.72
CA ALA A 151 2.03 0.87 0.71
C ALA A 151 2.77 -0.18 1.55
N PHE A 152 2.75 -1.46 1.14
CA PHE A 152 3.52 -2.51 1.80
C PHE A 152 5.03 -2.22 1.75
N LEU A 153 5.55 -1.89 0.56
CA LEU A 153 6.96 -1.56 0.37
C LEU A 153 7.39 -0.36 1.20
N TYR A 154 6.66 0.74 1.10
CA TYR A 154 6.96 1.97 1.84
C TYR A 154 6.92 1.74 3.35
N THR A 155 5.91 1.03 3.85
CA THR A 155 5.84 0.66 5.28
C THR A 155 7.10 -0.07 5.74
N ARG A 156 7.60 -1.00 4.92
CA ARG A 156 8.78 -1.80 5.28
C ARG A 156 10.07 -1.00 5.22
N LEU A 157 10.22 -0.12 4.24
CA LEU A 157 11.34 0.83 4.16
C LEU A 157 11.36 1.77 5.37
N LEU A 158 10.20 2.29 5.78
CA LEU A 158 10.06 3.15 6.95
C LEU A 158 10.44 2.43 8.25
N ILE A 159 9.98 1.18 8.43
CA ILE A 159 10.37 0.36 9.59
C ILE A 159 11.89 0.11 9.60
N PHE A 160 12.47 -0.19 8.43
CA PHE A 160 13.91 -0.41 8.30
C PHE A 160 14.71 0.87 8.62
N ALA A 161 14.32 2.00 8.04
CA ALA A 161 14.93 3.30 8.29
C ALA A 161 14.85 3.68 9.78
N SER A 162 13.68 3.50 10.40
CA SER A 162 13.44 3.77 11.82
C SER A 162 14.38 2.96 12.73
N LYS A 163 14.66 1.70 12.38
CA LYS A 163 15.64 0.88 13.10
C LYS A 163 17.07 1.37 12.88
N ARG A 164 17.41 1.80 11.66
CA ARG A 164 18.76 2.28 11.33
C ARG A 164 19.12 3.55 12.10
N ILE A 165 18.17 4.47 12.26
CA ILE A 165 18.35 5.71 13.04
C ILE A 165 18.13 5.51 14.55
N ARG A 166 17.97 4.27 15.03
CA ARG A 166 17.76 3.93 16.45
C ARG A 166 16.54 4.61 17.07
N LEU A 167 15.50 4.92 16.29
CA LEU A 167 14.24 5.50 16.79
C LEU A 167 13.57 4.61 17.85
N THR A 168 13.89 3.32 17.85
CA THR A 168 13.48 2.31 18.83
C THR A 168 13.95 2.61 20.26
N LYS A 169 14.89 3.55 20.45
CA LYS A 169 15.31 4.02 21.77
C LYS A 169 14.38 5.10 22.35
N VAL A 170 13.61 5.76 21.48
CA VAL A 170 12.76 6.91 21.84
C VAL A 170 11.28 6.54 21.75
N GLN A 171 10.92 5.65 20.82
CA GLN A 171 9.55 5.22 20.60
C GLN A 171 9.41 3.69 20.66
N SER A 172 8.24 3.24 21.10
CA SER A 172 7.91 1.82 21.15
C SER A 172 7.83 1.21 19.73
N GLN A 173 8.11 -0.09 19.62
CA GLN A 173 8.02 -0.81 18.34
C GLN A 173 6.61 -0.79 17.75
N SER A 174 5.57 -0.76 18.59
CA SER A 174 4.17 -0.64 18.15
C SER A 174 3.89 0.72 17.53
N THR A 175 4.43 1.81 18.11
CA THR A 175 4.29 3.17 17.59
C THR A 175 5.00 3.33 16.25
N ILE A 176 6.25 2.88 16.17
CA ILE A 176 7.03 2.91 14.92
C ILE A 176 6.29 2.13 13.82
N TYR A 177 5.73 0.97 14.16
CA TYR A 177 4.94 0.16 13.23
C TYR A 177 3.69 0.90 12.75
N ALA A 178 2.89 1.44 13.66
CA ALA A 178 1.66 2.18 13.34
C ALA A 178 1.93 3.39 12.44
N GLN A 179 2.93 4.20 12.79
CA GLN A 179 3.34 5.36 11.99
C GLN A 179 3.87 4.95 10.62
N SER A 180 4.64 3.86 10.54
CA SER A 180 5.15 3.36 9.26
C SER A 180 4.04 2.86 8.35
N VAL A 181 3.02 2.20 8.89
CA VAL A 181 1.84 1.75 8.12
C VAL A 181 1.05 2.96 7.62
N PHE A 182 0.79 3.93 8.50
CA PHE A 182 0.10 5.16 8.15
C PHE A 182 0.83 5.93 7.04
N LEU A 183 2.11 6.24 7.27
CA LEU A 183 2.92 7.01 6.33
C LEU A 183 3.21 6.23 5.04
N GLY A 184 3.37 4.91 5.13
CA GLY A 184 3.54 4.05 3.96
C GLY A 184 2.33 4.10 3.02
N ALA A 185 1.12 4.16 3.57
CA ALA A 185 -0.09 4.35 2.78
C ALA A 185 -0.17 5.76 2.18
N VAL A 186 0.18 6.82 2.93
CA VAL A 186 0.25 8.19 2.39
C VAL A 186 1.20 8.27 1.19
N LEU A 187 2.41 7.70 1.31
CA LEU A 187 3.37 7.67 0.21
C LEU A 187 2.85 6.90 -1.02
N ALA A 188 2.06 5.84 -0.81
CA ALA A 188 1.43 5.10 -1.90
C ALA A 188 0.31 5.89 -2.58
N ILE A 189 -0.46 6.67 -1.82
CA ILE A 189 -1.50 7.52 -2.37
C ILE A 189 -0.87 8.67 -3.15
N GLU A 190 0.14 9.33 -2.60
CA GLU A 190 0.88 10.40 -3.29
C GLU A 190 1.50 9.89 -4.61
N SER A 191 2.15 8.72 -4.59
CA SER A 191 2.73 8.13 -5.81
C SER A 191 1.69 7.66 -6.84
N SER A 192 0.45 7.43 -6.39
CA SER A 192 -0.69 7.10 -7.26
C SER A 192 -1.24 8.32 -8.02
N ALA A 193 -0.88 9.55 -7.60
CA ALA A 193 -1.33 10.80 -8.19
C ALA A 193 -2.86 10.97 -8.21
N LEU A 194 -3.58 10.38 -7.25
CA LEU A 194 -5.02 10.59 -7.07
C LEU A 194 -5.28 11.90 -6.32
N PRO A 195 -5.85 12.93 -6.96
CA PRO A 195 -6.08 14.22 -6.31
C PRO A 195 -7.01 14.07 -5.10
N GLY A 196 -6.62 14.66 -3.96
CA GLY A 196 -7.43 14.65 -2.73
C GLY A 196 -7.52 13.30 -2.01
N ALA A 197 -6.93 12.23 -2.53
CA ALA A 197 -7.03 10.90 -1.93
C ALA A 197 -6.34 10.80 -0.56
N VAL A 198 -5.30 11.61 -0.30
CA VAL A 198 -4.67 11.68 1.03
C VAL A 198 -5.64 12.25 2.05
N ALA A 199 -6.37 13.32 1.73
CA ALA A 199 -7.37 13.89 2.63
C ALA A 199 -8.50 12.90 2.93
N VAL A 200 -8.97 12.16 1.91
CA VAL A 200 -9.96 11.09 2.08
C VAL A 200 -9.43 9.98 2.99
N TYR A 201 -8.18 9.55 2.80
CA TYR A 201 -7.56 8.51 3.64
C TYR A 201 -7.40 8.95 5.10
N ILE A 202 -6.92 10.18 5.33
CA ILE A 202 -6.81 10.75 6.68
C ILE A 202 -8.20 10.86 7.33
N GLY A 203 -9.20 11.35 6.58
CA GLY A 203 -10.60 11.40 7.03
C GLY A 203 -11.15 10.03 7.39
N ALA A 204 -10.86 9.01 6.59
CA ALA A 204 -11.30 7.63 6.82
C ALA A 204 -10.66 7.02 8.09
N ILE A 205 -9.39 7.34 8.39
CA ILE A 205 -8.73 6.85 9.60
C ILE A 205 -9.21 7.59 10.85
N THR A 206 -9.33 8.92 10.77
CA THR A 206 -9.74 9.77 11.90
C THR A 206 -11.19 9.55 12.31
N ARG A 207 -12.09 9.29 11.35
CA ARG A 207 -13.51 8.93 11.63
C ARG A 207 -13.76 7.41 11.73
N GLY A 208 -12.82 6.59 11.25
CA GLY A 208 -12.96 5.14 11.16
C GLY A 208 -12.74 4.38 12.47
N SER A 209 -12.44 5.05 13.57
CA SER A 209 -12.41 4.42 14.89
C SER A 209 -13.79 3.96 15.37
N GLN A 210 -14.90 4.50 14.84
CA GLN A 210 -16.27 4.11 15.23
C GLN A 210 -17.21 3.80 14.04
N ILE A 211 -17.26 4.62 12.99
CA ILE A 211 -18.26 4.47 11.90
C ILE A 211 -17.91 3.30 10.94
N PHE A 212 -16.61 3.08 10.71
CA PHE A 212 -16.15 2.02 9.81
C PHE A 212 -16.31 0.62 10.40
N LEU A 213 -16.28 0.50 11.73
CA LEU A 213 -16.62 -0.74 12.44
C LEU A 213 -18.11 -1.09 12.28
N THR A 214 -18.98 -0.09 12.25
CA THR A 214 -20.43 -0.28 12.01
C THR A 214 -20.73 -0.62 10.56
N ALA A 215 -20.06 0.01 9.60
CA ALA A 215 -20.19 -0.35 8.19
C ALA A 215 -19.62 -1.75 7.88
N LEU A 216 -18.48 -2.10 8.47
CA LEU A 216 -17.85 -3.42 8.32
C LEU A 216 -18.64 -4.53 9.05
N SER A 217 -19.26 -4.25 10.21
CA SER A 217 -20.14 -5.21 10.88
C SER A 217 -21.42 -5.44 10.09
N THR A 218 -21.97 -4.39 9.47
CA THR A 218 -23.15 -4.47 8.61
C THR A 218 -22.83 -5.22 7.31
N PHE A 219 -21.72 -4.88 6.64
CA PHE A 219 -21.30 -5.53 5.40
C PHE A 219 -20.84 -6.98 5.63
N SER A 220 -20.21 -7.28 6.77
CA SER A 220 -19.88 -8.65 7.20
C SER A 220 -21.14 -9.48 7.47
N ARG A 221 -22.18 -8.92 8.10
CA ARG A 221 -23.46 -9.63 8.33
C ARG A 221 -24.22 -9.89 7.03
N ILE A 222 -24.08 -8.99 6.05
CA ILE A 222 -24.74 -9.12 4.74
C ILE A 222 -24.01 -10.14 3.85
N LEU A 223 -22.67 -10.18 3.86
CA LEU A 223 -21.88 -11.12 3.04
C LEU A 223 -21.66 -12.49 3.70
N PHE A 224 -21.71 -12.56 5.03
CA PHE A 224 -21.66 -13.79 5.80
C PHE A 224 -22.95 -13.85 6.60
N MET A 225 -24.05 -14.26 5.94
CA MET A 225 -25.27 -14.71 6.62
C MET A 225 -24.83 -15.59 7.80
N ASP A 226 -25.19 -15.19 9.01
CA ASP A 226 -24.88 -15.90 10.26
C ASP A 226 -25.25 -17.37 10.09
N TRP A 227 -24.25 -18.21 9.83
CA TRP A 227 -24.36 -19.67 9.88
C TRP A 227 -24.10 -20.08 11.32
N THR A 228 -25.07 -19.76 12.17
CA THR A 228 -25.19 -20.30 13.53
C THR A 228 -26.68 -20.51 13.80
N ASP A 229 -27.18 -21.67 13.37
CA ASP A 229 -27.96 -22.53 14.25
C ASP A 229 -27.03 -23.65 14.72
#